data_AF-H2DE30-F1
#
_entry.id   AF-H2DE30-F1
#
_cell.length_a   1.000
_cell.length_b   1.000
_cell.length_c   1.000
_cell.angle_alpha   90.00
_cell.angle_beta   90.00
_cell.angle_gamma   90.00
#
_symmetry.space_group_name_H-M   'P 1'
#
loop_
_entity.id
_entity.type
_entity.pdbx_description
1 polymer ?
#
loop_
_entity_poly.entity_id
_entity_poly.type
_entity_poly.pdbx_seq_one_letter_code
_entity_poly.pdbx_strand_id
1 'polypeptide(L)'
;QLLVLDVMEEVEVVAYEEQEQVSSEEHVHDHPRPGALSDRPALEALAALQLELEPVNKKAERAHARLKHKTSQRRKVHLEHRSAIIQGIRGFWVEVFMNHPQMSVLMSKQDADMLHFMTNLEVEEFRHPTRHCKITLSFRRNRYFQNEVIVKEYLMKVTGYHASHSTPVQWHQGFEWKAYRRRHHDSSVNFFNWFFDHNFTGSDWIAEIIIRDLWPNPLQYYVRRKAAPQKVPGGRQ
;
A
#
# COMPACT_ATOMS: atom_id res chain seq x y z
N GLN A 1 15.61 -22.39 14.95
CA GLN A 1 15.13 -21.12 14.35
C GLN A 1 15.92 -20.69 13.10
N LEU A 2 16.94 -21.43 12.65
CA LEU A 2 17.72 -21.09 11.45
C LEU A 2 17.04 -21.47 10.11
N LEU A 3 16.16 -22.49 10.12
CA LEU A 3 15.59 -23.07 8.89
C LEU A 3 14.49 -22.22 8.23
N VAL A 4 13.78 -21.37 8.99
CA VAL A 4 12.68 -20.56 8.42
C VAL A 4 13.21 -19.38 7.62
N LEU A 5 14.41 -18.88 7.96
CA LEU A 5 15.05 -17.78 7.25
C LEU A 5 15.63 -18.24 5.91
N ASP A 6 16.21 -19.45 5.85
CA ASP A 6 16.71 -20.05 4.61
C ASP A 6 15.57 -20.34 3.62
N VAL A 7 14.43 -20.86 4.11
CA VAL A 7 13.26 -21.11 3.24
C VAL A 7 12.68 -19.81 2.70
N MET A 8 12.65 -18.73 3.47
CA MET A 8 12.21 -17.43 2.96
C MET A 8 13.21 -16.81 1.98
N GLU A 9 14.51 -17.04 2.17
CA GLU A 9 15.57 -16.58 1.27
C GLU A 9 15.53 -17.34 -0.07
N GLU A 10 15.34 -18.67 -0.06
CA GLU A 10 15.16 -19.46 -1.28
C GLU A 10 13.87 -19.07 -2.01
N VAL A 11 12.75 -18.89 -1.30
CA VAL A 11 11.49 -18.45 -1.93
C VAL A 11 11.60 -17.04 -2.53
N GLU A 12 12.34 -16.13 -1.87
CA GLU A 12 12.58 -14.78 -2.41
C GLU A 12 13.45 -14.84 -3.68
N VAL A 13 14.51 -15.65 -3.71
CA VAL A 13 15.38 -15.82 -4.89
C VAL A 13 14.66 -16.52 -6.05
N VAL A 14 13.90 -17.59 -5.79
CA VAL A 14 13.16 -18.34 -6.83
C VAL A 14 12.06 -17.48 -7.45
N ALA A 15 11.40 -16.61 -6.67
CA ALA A 15 10.38 -15.71 -7.18
C ALA A 15 10.93 -14.58 -8.08
N TYR A 16 12.20 -14.18 -7.89
CA TYR A 16 12.89 -13.27 -8.81
C TYR A 16 13.22 -13.98 -10.14
N GLU A 17 13.66 -15.24 -10.09
CA GLU A 17 13.96 -16.03 -11.29
C GLU A 17 12.71 -16.33 -12.13
N GLU A 18 11.54 -16.55 -11.52
CA GLU A 18 10.27 -16.77 -12.24
C GLU A 18 9.74 -15.51 -12.97
N GLN A 19 10.08 -14.29 -12.53
CA GLN A 19 9.64 -13.06 -13.19
C GLN A 19 10.42 -12.75 -14.48
N GLU A 20 11.60 -13.33 -14.68
CA GLU A 20 12.38 -13.18 -15.91
C GLU A 20 12.10 -14.27 -16.97
N GLN A 21 11.40 -15.36 -16.63
CA GLN A 21 11.16 -16.48 -17.57
C GLN A 21 9.94 -16.35 -18.49
N VAL A 22 9.13 -15.28 -18.41
CA VAL A 22 7.95 -15.11 -19.28
C VAL A 22 8.25 -14.16 -20.44
N SER A 23 9.10 -14.58 -21.39
CA SER A 23 9.12 -14.03 -22.76
C SER A 23 10.14 -14.78 -23.64
N SER A 24 9.85 -16.01 -24.04
CA SER A 24 10.55 -16.61 -25.19
C SER A 24 9.80 -17.82 -25.74
N GLU A 25 8.63 -17.58 -26.32
CA GLU A 25 8.05 -18.48 -27.31
C GLU A 25 7.61 -17.65 -28.53
N GLU A 26 8.56 -17.36 -29.43
CA GLU A 26 8.24 -16.98 -30.80
C GLU A 26 8.85 -18.00 -31.77
N HIS A 27 7.95 -18.67 -32.48
CA HIS A 27 8.20 -19.51 -33.64
C HIS A 27 8.92 -18.71 -34.73
N VAL A 28 10.11 -19.13 -35.15
CA VAL A 28 10.79 -18.54 -36.33
C VAL A 28 10.94 -19.60 -37.41
N HIS A 29 10.28 -19.32 -38.53
CA HIS A 29 10.29 -20.09 -39.76
C HIS A 29 11.64 -19.92 -40.48
N ASP A 30 12.22 -21.05 -40.87
CA ASP A 30 13.59 -21.19 -41.37
C ASP A 30 13.73 -20.80 -42.86
N HIS A 31 14.42 -19.69 -43.13
CA HIS A 31 14.99 -19.39 -44.45
C HIS A 31 16.43 -18.86 -44.28
N PRO A 32 17.45 -19.49 -44.89
CA PRO A 32 18.84 -19.14 -44.63
C PRO A 32 19.26 -17.89 -45.39
N ARG A 33 19.58 -16.82 -44.65
CA ARG A 33 20.15 -15.58 -45.18
C ARG A 33 21.66 -15.79 -45.47
N PRO A 34 22.19 -15.41 -46.65
CA PRO A 34 23.59 -15.68 -47.04
C PRO A 34 24.72 -15.05 -46.19
N GLY A 35 24.40 -14.37 -45.08
CA GLY A 35 25.36 -13.85 -44.10
C GLY A 35 25.44 -14.64 -42.78
N ALA A 36 24.57 -15.63 -42.57
CA ALA A 36 24.37 -16.29 -41.28
C ALA A 36 25.55 -17.11 -40.75
N LEU A 37 26.53 -17.47 -41.59
CA LEU A 37 27.68 -18.28 -41.20
C LEU A 37 28.85 -17.45 -40.63
N SER A 38 28.91 -16.15 -40.93
CA SER A 38 30.03 -15.29 -40.52
C SER A 38 29.93 -14.84 -39.05
N ASP A 39 28.70 -14.69 -38.55
CA ASP A 39 28.46 -14.14 -37.20
C ASP A 39 28.39 -15.23 -36.12
N ARG A 40 28.37 -16.51 -36.51
CA ARG A 40 28.21 -17.65 -35.59
C ARG A 40 29.24 -17.67 -34.45
N PRO A 41 30.55 -17.46 -34.69
CA PRO A 41 31.52 -17.42 -33.59
C PRO A 41 31.30 -16.24 -32.64
N ALA A 42 30.83 -15.10 -33.16
CA ALA A 42 30.51 -13.93 -32.34
C ALA A 42 29.26 -14.16 -31.49
N LEU A 43 28.24 -14.83 -32.04
CA LEU A 43 27.03 -15.22 -31.31
C LEU A 43 27.34 -16.24 -30.20
N GLU A 44 28.19 -17.23 -30.47
CA GLU A 44 28.64 -18.20 -29.47
C GLU A 44 29.43 -17.52 -28.34
N ALA A 45 30.32 -16.57 -28.68
CA ALA A 45 31.04 -15.77 -27.69
C ALA A 45 30.10 -14.88 -26.85
N LEU A 46 29.08 -14.27 -27.45
CA LEU A 46 28.06 -13.52 -26.74
C LEU A 46 27.23 -14.40 -25.79
N ALA A 47 26.85 -15.60 -26.22
CA ALA A 47 26.12 -16.54 -25.38
C ALA A 47 26.96 -16.99 -24.17
N ALA A 48 28.25 -17.27 -24.37
CA ALA A 48 29.17 -17.59 -23.28
C ALA A 48 29.30 -16.43 -22.28
N LEU A 49 29.41 -15.18 -22.78
CA LEU A 49 29.44 -13.99 -21.92
C LEU A 49 28.14 -13.81 -21.12
N GLN A 50 26.96 -14.11 -21.69
CA GLN A 50 25.71 -14.06 -20.93
C GLN A 50 25.70 -15.07 -19.78
N LEU A 51 26.17 -16.30 -20.03
CA LEU A 51 26.30 -17.32 -18.98
C LEU A 51 27.28 -16.91 -17.86
N GLU A 52 28.34 -16.17 -18.20
CA GLU A 52 29.28 -15.61 -17.23
C GLU A 52 28.70 -14.42 -16.44
N LEU A 53 27.78 -13.65 -17.04
CA LEU A 53 27.09 -12.52 -16.39
C LEU A 53 26.02 -12.98 -15.39
N GLU A 54 25.31 -14.07 -15.66
CA GLU A 54 24.28 -14.64 -14.79
C GLU A 54 24.67 -14.71 -13.30
N PRO A 55 25.80 -15.31 -12.90
CA PRO A 55 26.19 -15.36 -11.48
C PRO A 55 26.47 -13.97 -10.88
N VAL A 56 26.91 -12.99 -11.69
CA VAL A 56 27.12 -11.61 -11.25
C VAL A 56 25.78 -10.93 -10.97
N ASN A 57 24.80 -11.08 -11.88
CA ASN A 57 23.45 -10.56 -11.74
C ASN A 57 22.77 -11.16 -10.49
N LYS A 58 22.77 -12.49 -10.36
CA LYS A 58 22.21 -13.19 -9.19
C LYS A 58 22.86 -12.74 -7.88
N LYS A 59 24.17 -12.49 -7.88
CA LYS A 59 24.87 -11.96 -6.69
C LYS A 59 24.42 -10.54 -6.35
N ALA A 60 24.22 -9.68 -7.35
CA ALA A 60 23.73 -8.31 -7.16
C ALA A 60 22.29 -8.30 -6.64
N GLU A 61 21.42 -9.14 -7.19
CA GLU A 61 20.03 -9.30 -6.74
C GLU A 61 19.95 -9.78 -5.30
N ARG A 62 20.71 -10.83 -4.93
CA ARG A 62 20.80 -11.31 -3.54
C ARG A 62 21.29 -10.21 -2.60
N ALA A 63 22.29 -9.43 -3.01
CA ALA A 63 22.79 -8.32 -2.20
C ALA A 63 21.73 -7.21 -2.02
N HIS A 64 20.99 -6.87 -3.08
CA HIS A 64 19.89 -5.91 -3.02
C HIS A 64 18.74 -6.43 -2.14
N ALA A 65 18.31 -7.68 -2.31
CA ALA A 65 17.28 -8.31 -1.48
C ALA A 65 17.66 -8.25 0.02
N ARG A 66 18.89 -8.64 0.36
CA ARG A 66 19.42 -8.57 1.74
C ARG A 66 19.42 -7.15 2.31
N LEU A 67 19.86 -6.16 1.53
CA LEU A 67 19.86 -4.75 1.97
C LEU A 67 18.44 -4.23 2.22
N LYS A 68 17.52 -4.54 1.30
CA LYS A 68 16.11 -4.16 1.37
C LYS A 68 15.42 -4.82 2.58
N HIS A 69 15.67 -6.11 2.82
CA HIS A 69 15.17 -6.85 3.98
C HIS A 69 15.64 -6.21 5.30
N LYS A 70 16.95 -5.99 5.45
CA LYS A 70 17.54 -5.35 6.65
C LYS A 70 16.99 -3.94 6.87
N THR A 71 16.77 -3.18 5.81
CA THR A 71 16.18 -1.83 5.88
C THR A 71 14.71 -1.88 6.30
N SER A 72 13.95 -2.84 5.78
CA SER A 72 12.54 -3.06 6.15
C SER A 72 12.40 -3.42 7.63
N GLN A 73 13.23 -4.35 8.14
CA GLN A 73 13.25 -4.73 9.55
C GLN A 73 13.55 -3.53 10.47
N ARG A 74 14.58 -2.74 10.13
CA ARG A 74 14.90 -1.52 10.89
C ARG A 74 13.75 -0.52 10.89
N ARG A 75 13.10 -0.33 9.72
CA ARG A 75 11.96 0.58 9.58
C ARG A 75 10.77 0.10 10.40
N LYS A 76 10.50 -1.21 10.44
CA LYS A 76 9.40 -1.79 11.21
C LYS A 76 9.47 -1.39 12.68
N VAL A 77 10.64 -1.48 13.32
CA VAL A 77 10.83 -1.07 14.73
C VAL A 77 10.45 0.41 14.95
N HIS A 78 10.86 1.29 14.04
CA HIS A 78 10.51 2.72 14.13
C HIS A 78 9.01 2.96 13.91
N LEU A 79 8.38 2.23 12.99
CA LEU A 79 6.95 2.34 12.71
C LEU A 79 6.11 1.83 13.88
N GLU A 80 6.48 0.70 14.49
CA GLU A 80 5.83 0.17 15.69
C GLU A 80 5.92 1.15 16.87
N HIS A 81 7.10 1.72 17.11
CA HIS A 81 7.27 2.74 18.14
C HIS A 81 6.44 4.00 17.83
N ARG A 82 6.38 4.43 16.57
CA ARG A 82 5.53 5.55 16.13
C ARG A 82 4.06 5.25 16.38
N SER A 83 3.58 4.04 16.05
CA SER A 83 2.21 3.62 16.30
C SER A 83 1.88 3.63 17.80
N ALA A 84 2.78 3.14 18.65
CA ALA A 84 2.60 3.16 20.11
C ALA A 84 2.45 4.60 20.66
N ILE A 85 3.26 5.55 20.17
CA ILE A 85 3.14 6.97 20.54
C ILE A 85 1.80 7.54 20.06
N ILE A 86 1.43 7.29 18.79
CA ILE A 86 0.19 7.80 18.17
C ILE A 86 -1.05 7.30 18.91
N GLN A 87 -1.07 6.03 19.34
CA GLN A 87 -2.19 5.47 20.11
C GLN A 87 -2.46 6.24 21.42
N GLY A 88 -1.44 6.90 21.99
CA GLY A 88 -1.58 7.79 23.14
C GLY A 88 -2.24 9.13 22.83
N ILE A 89 -2.37 9.51 21.55
CA ILE A 89 -2.92 10.80 21.11
C ILE A 89 -4.34 10.59 20.58
N ARG A 90 -5.33 10.88 21.42
CA ARG A 90 -6.76 10.75 21.05
C ARG A 90 -7.09 11.61 19.82
N GLY A 91 -7.76 10.99 18.85
CA GLY A 91 -8.20 11.67 17.64
C GLY A 91 -7.08 12.03 16.66
N PHE A 92 -5.87 11.50 16.83
CA PHE A 92 -4.75 11.80 15.95
C PHE A 92 -5.08 11.55 14.46
N TRP A 93 -5.56 10.36 14.13
CA TRP A 93 -5.81 10.00 12.73
C TRP A 93 -6.93 10.82 12.10
N VAL A 94 -8.04 11.06 12.79
CA VAL A 94 -9.12 11.92 12.23
C VAL A 94 -8.61 13.33 11.94
N GLU A 95 -7.77 13.91 12.80
CA GLU A 95 -7.17 15.23 12.57
C GLU A 95 -6.23 15.20 11.35
N VAL A 96 -5.43 14.14 11.19
CA VAL A 96 -4.55 13.93 10.02
C VAL A 96 -5.36 13.86 8.72
N PHE A 97 -6.40 13.01 8.68
CA PHE A 97 -7.26 12.87 7.49
C PHE A 97 -7.99 14.19 7.16
N MET A 98 -8.51 14.90 8.17
CA MET A 98 -9.23 16.16 7.99
C MET A 98 -8.33 17.35 7.62
N ASN A 99 -7.03 17.25 7.85
CA ASN A 99 -6.05 18.29 7.48
C ASN A 99 -5.37 18.03 6.13
N HIS A 100 -5.55 16.84 5.55
CA HIS A 100 -5.02 16.53 4.23
C HIS A 100 -5.90 17.14 3.13
N PRO A 101 -5.37 18.00 2.23
CA PRO A 101 -6.17 18.81 1.31
C PRO A 101 -7.16 18.03 0.44
N GLN A 102 -6.75 16.87 -0.07
CA GLN A 102 -7.61 16.05 -0.93
C GLN A 102 -8.55 15.17 -0.13
N MET A 103 -8.14 14.73 1.06
CA MET A 103 -8.91 13.77 1.84
C MET A 103 -10.06 14.45 2.56
N SER A 104 -9.83 15.66 3.10
CA SER A 104 -10.84 16.40 3.84
C SER A 104 -12.10 16.68 3.02
N VAL A 105 -11.95 16.80 1.68
CA VAL A 105 -13.07 17.01 0.75
C VAL A 105 -13.96 15.76 0.63
N LEU A 106 -13.37 14.57 0.82
CA LEU A 106 -14.06 13.28 0.72
C LEU A 106 -14.74 12.87 2.04
N MET A 107 -14.51 13.63 3.11
CA MET A 107 -14.96 13.30 4.45
C MET A 107 -16.21 14.09 4.84
N SER A 108 -17.29 13.39 5.15
CA SER A 108 -18.45 14.01 5.80
C SER A 108 -18.24 14.14 7.31
N LYS A 109 -19.05 14.98 7.96
CA LYS A 109 -19.04 15.12 9.44
C LYS A 109 -19.26 13.79 10.16
N GLN A 110 -20.07 12.90 9.58
CA GLN A 110 -20.30 11.57 10.15
C GLN A 110 -19.07 10.67 10.02
N ASP A 111 -18.33 10.76 8.92
CA ASP A 111 -17.12 9.97 8.70
C ASP A 111 -16.02 10.40 9.67
N ALA A 112 -15.89 11.71 9.90
CA ALA A 112 -15.00 12.24 10.94
C ALA A 112 -15.40 11.75 12.35
N ASP A 113 -16.70 11.72 12.68
CA ASP A 113 -17.16 11.21 13.97
C ASP A 113 -16.88 9.70 14.14
N MET A 114 -16.97 8.91 13.06
CA MET A 114 -16.55 7.50 13.07
C MET A 114 -15.03 7.37 13.26
N LEU A 115 -14.23 8.15 12.53
CA LEU A 115 -12.77 8.14 12.66
C LEU A 115 -12.27 8.66 14.00
N HIS A 116 -13.08 9.40 14.75
CA HIS A 116 -12.75 9.74 16.14
C HIS A 116 -12.60 8.50 17.03
N PHE A 117 -13.17 7.36 16.64
CA PHE A 117 -12.97 6.07 17.33
C PHE A 117 -11.76 5.28 16.82
N MET A 118 -11.09 5.76 15.77
CA MET A 118 -9.88 5.14 15.26
C MET A 118 -8.73 5.34 16.25
N THR A 119 -8.02 4.25 16.53
CA THR A 119 -6.90 4.18 17.47
C THR A 119 -5.58 3.99 16.76
N ASN A 120 -5.58 3.30 15.62
CA ASN A 120 -4.36 2.98 14.88
C ASN A 120 -4.63 2.87 13.37
N LEU A 121 -3.62 3.22 12.57
CA LEU A 121 -3.52 2.94 11.15
C LEU A 121 -2.22 2.18 10.95
N GLU A 122 -2.24 1.09 10.19
CA GLU A 122 -1.02 0.39 9.80
C GLU A 122 -1.07 0.09 8.32
N VAL A 123 0.08 0.21 7.67
CA VAL A 123 0.25 -0.16 6.26
C VAL A 123 1.41 -1.15 6.17
N GLU A 124 1.09 -2.36 5.73
CA GLU A 124 2.04 -3.45 5.51
C GLU A 124 2.17 -3.70 4.00
N GLU A 125 3.41 -3.66 3.49
CA GLU A 125 3.71 -4.02 2.10
C GLU A 125 4.37 -5.40 2.05
N PHE A 126 3.74 -6.31 1.32
CA PHE A 126 4.25 -7.63 0.97
C PHE A 126 4.73 -7.57 -0.48
N ARG A 127 5.93 -8.08 -0.77
CA ARG A 127 6.54 -7.91 -2.10
C ARG A 127 6.69 -9.22 -2.89
N HIS A 128 6.48 -10.37 -2.26
CA HIS A 128 6.68 -11.70 -2.87
C HIS A 128 5.56 -12.67 -2.46
N PRO A 129 5.09 -13.55 -3.36
CA PRO A 129 5.38 -13.60 -4.80
C PRO A 129 4.70 -12.46 -5.59
N THR A 130 3.65 -11.86 -5.02
CA THR A 130 2.91 -10.74 -5.60
C THR A 130 3.03 -9.52 -4.71
N ARG A 131 3.20 -8.32 -5.30
CA ARG A 131 3.20 -7.07 -4.55
C ARG A 131 1.80 -6.80 -4.01
N HIS A 132 1.62 -6.99 -2.71
CA HIS A 132 0.39 -6.72 -1.97
C HIS A 132 0.60 -5.62 -0.94
N CYS A 133 -0.42 -4.82 -0.71
CA CYS A 133 -0.45 -3.84 0.35
C CYS A 133 -1.69 -4.09 1.21
N LYS A 134 -1.51 -4.01 2.52
CA LYS A 134 -2.58 -4.19 3.50
C LYS A 134 -2.67 -2.94 4.37
N ILE A 135 -3.82 -2.31 4.37
CA ILE A 135 -4.17 -1.18 5.23
C ILE A 135 -5.04 -1.73 6.36
N THR A 136 -4.58 -1.58 7.59
CA THR A 136 -5.29 -2.01 8.80
C THR A 136 -5.74 -0.78 9.59
N LEU A 137 -7.03 -0.67 9.84
CA LEU A 137 -7.65 0.41 10.61
C LEU A 137 -8.19 -0.19 11.92
N SER A 138 -7.63 0.23 13.06
CA SER A 138 -8.06 -0.26 14.37
C SER A 138 -8.95 0.75 15.07
N PHE A 139 -10.04 0.27 15.68
CA PHE A 139 -11.06 1.07 16.33
C PHE A 139 -11.28 0.62 17.76
N ARG A 140 -11.53 1.59 18.64
CA ARG A 140 -12.16 1.28 19.92
C ARG A 140 -13.65 1.01 19.71
N ARG A 141 -14.28 0.39 20.71
CA ARG A 141 -15.74 0.23 20.75
C ARG A 141 -16.43 1.56 20.46
N ASN A 142 -17.37 1.53 19.52
CA ASN A 142 -18.06 2.70 19.01
C ASN A 142 -19.54 2.37 18.72
N ARG A 143 -20.33 3.43 18.52
CA ARG A 143 -21.78 3.33 18.34
C ARG A 143 -22.24 2.90 16.94
N TYR A 144 -21.31 2.84 15.98
CA TYR A 144 -21.64 2.69 14.56
C TYR A 144 -21.59 1.23 14.10
N PHE A 145 -20.50 0.55 14.42
CA PHE A 145 -20.24 -0.83 14.01
C PHE A 145 -19.50 -1.60 15.11
N GLN A 146 -19.49 -2.93 14.97
CA GLN A 146 -18.90 -3.86 15.92
C GLN A 146 -17.40 -4.11 15.67
N ASN A 147 -16.94 -3.91 14.42
CA ASN A 147 -15.55 -4.17 14.06
C ASN A 147 -14.57 -3.38 14.94
N GLU A 148 -13.65 -4.11 15.58
CA GLU A 148 -12.47 -3.51 16.24
C GLU A 148 -11.33 -3.31 15.24
N VAL A 149 -11.32 -4.08 14.15
CA VAL A 149 -10.33 -3.97 13.07
C VAL A 149 -11.03 -4.08 11.72
N ILE A 150 -10.67 -3.19 10.80
CA ILE A 150 -11.06 -3.23 9.39
C ILE A 150 -9.78 -3.29 8.56
N VAL A 151 -9.66 -4.34 7.75
CA VAL A 151 -8.52 -4.57 6.86
C VAL A 151 -8.95 -4.31 5.43
N LYS A 152 -8.10 -3.64 4.66
CA LYS A 152 -8.22 -3.50 3.20
C LYS A 152 -6.93 -3.95 2.53
N GLU A 153 -7.07 -4.79 1.53
CA GLU A 153 -5.96 -5.38 0.78
C GLU A 153 -6.00 -4.91 -0.66
N TYR A 154 -4.80 -4.66 -1.19
CA TYR A 154 -4.58 -4.12 -2.51
C TYR A 154 -3.47 -4.90 -3.21
N LEU A 155 -3.71 -5.23 -4.47
CA LEU A 155 -2.69 -5.67 -5.42
C LEU A 155 -1.99 -4.45 -6.01
N MET A 156 -0.67 -4.38 -5.89
CA MET A 156 0.14 -3.33 -6.48
C MET A 156 0.58 -3.74 -7.88
N LYS A 157 0.04 -3.08 -8.91
CA LYS A 157 0.43 -3.26 -10.32
C LYS A 157 1.18 -2.00 -10.80
N VAL A 158 1.79 -2.09 -11.98
CA VAL A 158 2.44 -0.94 -12.64
C VAL A 158 1.43 0.21 -12.86
N THR A 159 0.18 -0.13 -13.10
CA THR A 159 -0.94 0.81 -13.32
C THR A 159 -1.51 1.42 -12.04
N GLY A 160 -1.05 1.01 -10.85
CA GLY A 160 -1.54 1.52 -9.57
C GLY A 160 -1.96 0.42 -8.58
N TYR A 161 -2.70 0.83 -7.55
CA TYR A 161 -3.26 -0.08 -6.54
C TYR A 161 -4.63 -0.59 -7.01
N HIS A 162 -4.87 -1.89 -6.87
CA HIS A 162 -6.15 -2.51 -7.21
C HIS A 162 -6.71 -3.17 -5.97
N ALA A 163 -7.88 -2.77 -5.51
CA ALA A 163 -8.51 -3.37 -4.36
C ALA A 163 -8.74 -4.87 -4.62
N SER A 164 -8.37 -5.72 -3.66
CA SER A 164 -8.56 -7.17 -3.76
C SER A 164 -9.53 -7.70 -2.71
N HIS A 165 -9.44 -7.20 -1.49
CA HIS A 165 -10.27 -7.69 -0.38
C HIS A 165 -10.45 -6.60 0.69
N SER A 166 -11.57 -6.66 1.40
CA SER A 166 -11.85 -5.80 2.55
C SER A 166 -12.68 -6.54 3.58
N THR A 167 -12.40 -6.32 4.86
CA THR A 167 -13.28 -6.77 5.94
C THR A 167 -14.67 -6.16 5.77
N PRO A 168 -15.75 -6.98 5.73
CA PRO A 168 -17.11 -6.46 5.74
C PRO A 168 -17.42 -5.77 7.07
N VAL A 169 -18.09 -4.62 7.00
CA VAL A 169 -18.47 -3.88 8.20
C VAL A 169 -19.78 -4.40 8.79
N GLN A 170 -19.71 -4.69 10.09
CA GLN A 170 -20.77 -5.22 10.93
C GLN A 170 -21.45 -4.05 11.64
N TRP A 171 -22.43 -3.45 10.96
CA TRP A 171 -23.18 -2.31 11.48
C TRP A 171 -24.05 -2.68 12.68
N HIS A 172 -24.19 -1.75 13.62
CA HIS A 172 -25.26 -1.85 14.62
C HIS A 172 -26.62 -1.58 13.96
N GLN A 173 -27.68 -2.20 14.48
CA GLN A 173 -29.03 -2.18 13.89
C GLN A 173 -29.53 -0.76 13.54
N GLY A 174 -29.25 0.24 14.40
CA GLY A 174 -29.65 1.63 14.17
C GLY A 174 -28.88 2.37 13.05
N PHE A 175 -27.76 1.83 12.59
CA PHE A 175 -26.90 2.41 11.56
C PHE A 175 -26.89 1.62 10.26
N GLU A 176 -27.28 0.34 10.27
CA GLU A 176 -27.32 -0.53 9.09
C GLU A 176 -28.14 0.08 7.95
N TRP A 177 -29.38 0.50 8.23
CA TRP A 177 -30.25 1.17 7.25
C TRP A 177 -29.64 2.48 6.70
N LYS A 178 -28.99 3.28 7.56
CA LYS A 178 -28.35 4.54 7.14
C LYS A 178 -27.16 4.26 6.23
N ALA A 179 -26.39 3.22 6.55
CA ALA A 179 -25.26 2.78 5.75
C ALA A 179 -25.69 2.19 4.41
N TYR A 180 -26.79 1.42 4.39
CA TYR A 180 -27.41 0.93 3.16
C TYR A 180 -27.80 2.10 2.25
N ARG A 181 -28.57 3.06 2.77
CA ARG A 181 -28.98 4.24 1.99
C ARG A 181 -27.81 5.02 1.40
N ARG A 182 -26.78 5.30 2.20
CA ARG A 182 -25.58 6.02 1.71
C ARG A 182 -24.93 5.29 0.55
N ARG A 183 -24.70 3.98 0.66
CA ARG A 183 -24.11 3.17 -0.42
C ARG A 183 -24.94 3.18 -1.71
N HIS A 184 -26.26 3.15 -1.60
CA HIS A 184 -27.14 3.03 -2.77
C HIS A 184 -27.55 4.36 -3.41
N HIS A 185 -27.51 5.48 -2.67
CA HIS A 185 -27.94 6.79 -3.17
C HIS A 185 -26.79 7.75 -3.43
N ASP A 186 -25.57 7.41 -3.05
CA ASP A 186 -24.38 8.26 -3.24
C ASP A 186 -23.24 7.44 -3.84
N SER A 187 -23.08 7.53 -5.16
CA SER A 187 -21.99 6.91 -5.92
C SER A 187 -20.77 7.82 -6.07
N SER A 188 -20.75 8.99 -5.40
CA SER A 188 -19.62 9.90 -5.47
C SER A 188 -18.37 9.33 -4.78
N VAL A 189 -17.20 9.83 -5.18
CA VAL A 189 -15.92 9.54 -4.52
C VAL A 189 -15.93 10.16 -3.13
N ASN A 190 -16.06 9.31 -2.11
CA ASN A 190 -16.06 9.71 -0.71
C ASN A 190 -15.46 8.63 0.19
N PHE A 191 -15.03 9.04 1.39
CA PHE A 191 -14.36 8.16 2.34
C PHE A 191 -15.27 7.04 2.83
N PHE A 192 -16.58 7.29 2.97
CA PHE A 192 -17.55 6.29 3.39
C PHE A 192 -17.53 5.10 2.42
N ASN A 193 -17.71 5.34 1.13
CA ASN A 193 -17.73 4.27 0.13
C ASN A 193 -16.40 3.52 0.06
N TRP A 194 -15.26 4.22 0.08
CA TRP A 194 -13.94 3.56 0.18
C TRP A 194 -13.83 2.67 1.40
N PHE A 195 -14.24 3.16 2.57
CA PHE A 195 -14.12 2.47 3.83
C PHE A 195 -15.01 1.21 3.89
N PHE A 196 -16.20 1.23 3.29
CA PHE A 196 -17.20 0.17 3.40
C PHE A 196 -17.38 -0.72 2.16
N ASP A 197 -16.83 -0.34 1.01
CA ASP A 197 -16.87 -1.12 -0.22
C ASP A 197 -15.49 -1.20 -0.89
N HIS A 198 -14.97 -2.43 -1.00
CA HIS A 198 -13.72 -2.71 -1.68
C HIS A 198 -13.75 -2.45 -3.20
N ASN A 199 -14.89 -2.67 -3.87
CA ASN A 199 -15.01 -2.57 -5.32
C ASN A 199 -15.37 -1.14 -5.76
N PHE A 200 -15.25 -0.18 -4.85
CA PHE A 200 -15.60 1.21 -5.08
C PHE A 200 -14.67 1.88 -6.10
N THR A 201 -15.24 2.62 -7.05
CA THR A 201 -14.49 3.42 -8.02
C THR A 201 -13.74 4.56 -7.33
N GLY A 202 -12.41 4.62 -7.47
CA GLY A 202 -11.57 5.56 -6.72
C GLY A 202 -11.02 5.01 -5.40
N SER A 203 -11.24 3.72 -5.12
CA SER A 203 -10.66 3.04 -3.96
C SER A 203 -9.13 3.02 -4.00
N ASP A 204 -8.58 2.87 -5.21
CA ASP A 204 -7.17 2.98 -5.55
C ASP A 204 -6.58 4.34 -5.19
N TRP A 205 -7.29 5.42 -5.52
CA TRP A 205 -6.83 6.77 -5.24
C TRP A 205 -6.77 7.09 -3.73
N ILE A 206 -7.79 6.70 -2.97
CA ILE A 206 -7.78 6.90 -1.50
C ILE A 206 -6.69 6.04 -0.85
N ALA A 207 -6.50 4.80 -1.32
CA ALA A 207 -5.39 3.96 -0.87
C ALA A 207 -4.04 4.60 -1.19
N GLU A 208 -3.87 5.20 -2.37
CA GLU A 208 -2.64 5.87 -2.76
C GLU A 208 -2.31 7.05 -1.84
N ILE A 209 -3.29 7.90 -1.50
CA ILE A 209 -3.11 8.99 -0.53
C ILE A 209 -2.64 8.42 0.82
N ILE A 210 -3.29 7.36 1.31
CA ILE A 210 -2.94 6.75 2.59
C ILE A 210 -1.52 6.20 2.56
N ILE A 211 -1.19 5.41 1.55
CA ILE A 211 0.05 4.65 1.48
C ILE A 211 1.24 5.56 1.17
N ARG A 212 1.08 6.51 0.24
CA ARG A 212 2.19 7.34 -0.29
C ARG A 212 2.37 8.66 0.44
N ASP A 213 1.34 9.18 1.10
CA ASP A 213 1.39 10.51 1.72
C ASP A 213 1.15 10.48 3.24
N LEU A 214 -0.02 9.97 3.67
CA LEU A 214 -0.37 10.00 5.10
C LEU A 214 0.51 9.06 5.94
N TRP A 215 0.72 7.83 5.48
CA TRP A 215 1.44 6.81 6.23
C TRP A 215 2.94 7.14 6.42
N PRO A 216 3.69 7.62 5.40
CA PRO A 216 5.10 7.93 5.59
C PRO A 216 5.37 9.00 6.65
N ASN A 217 4.56 10.06 6.71
CA ASN A 217 4.73 11.14 7.68
C ASN A 217 3.40 11.79 8.10
N PRO A 218 2.59 11.16 8.97
CA PRO A 218 1.29 11.70 9.36
C PRO A 218 1.40 12.97 10.21
N LEU A 219 2.54 13.17 10.90
CA LEU A 219 2.74 14.31 11.80
C LEU A 219 2.65 15.66 11.07
N GLN A 220 3.04 15.72 9.80
CA GLN A 220 2.99 16.96 9.01
C GLN A 220 1.56 17.52 8.89
N TYR A 221 0.56 16.65 8.82
CA TYR A 221 -0.85 17.03 8.74
C TYR A 221 -1.45 17.32 10.12
N TYR A 222 -0.95 16.66 11.16
CA TYR A 222 -1.39 16.91 12.53
C TYR A 222 -0.95 18.29 13.06
N VAL A 223 0.28 18.73 12.74
CA VAL A 223 0.84 19.99 13.25
C VAL A 223 0.32 21.22 12.50
N ARG A 224 0.01 21.09 11.21
CA ARG A 224 -0.35 22.21 10.32
C ARG A 224 -1.53 23.07 10.81
N ARG A 225 -2.47 22.53 11.60
CA ARG A 225 -3.55 23.31 12.23
C ARG A 225 -3.28 23.79 13.66
N LYS A 226 -2.49 23.08 14.46
CA LYS A 226 -2.18 23.53 15.84
C LYS A 226 -1.40 24.85 15.87
N ALA A 227 -0.70 25.20 14.79
CA ALA A 227 0.02 26.45 14.66
C ALA A 227 -0.85 27.68 14.30
N ALA A 228 -2.16 27.52 14.02
CA ALA A 228 -3.00 28.63 13.57
C ALA A 228 -4.14 28.98 14.53
N PRO A 229 -3.94 29.99 15.41
CA PRO A 229 -4.94 30.99 15.69
C PRO A 229 -4.61 32.22 14.83
N GLN A 230 -5.32 32.39 13.70
CA GLN A 230 -5.36 33.72 13.08
C GLN A 230 -6.06 34.65 14.08
N LYS A 231 -5.26 35.43 14.80
CA LYS A 231 -5.75 36.66 15.43
C LYS A 231 -6.30 37.52 14.32
N VAL A 232 -7.63 37.57 14.20
CA VAL A 232 -8.28 38.65 13.46
C VAL A 232 -7.87 39.94 14.17
N PRO A 233 -7.16 40.88 13.52
CA PRO A 233 -7.00 42.20 14.08
C PRO A 233 -8.38 42.83 14.10
N GLY A 234 -8.96 42.95 15.30
CA GLY A 234 -10.16 43.74 15.51
C GLY A 234 -9.90 45.16 15.02
N GLY A 235 -10.53 45.53 13.91
CA GLY A 235 -10.78 46.92 13.58
C GLY A 235 -11.79 47.45 14.59
N ARG A 236 -11.32 48.27 15.53
CA ARG A 236 -12.16 49.06 16.42
C ARG A 236 -12.80 50.20 15.63
N GLN A 237 -14.08 50.42 15.94
CA GLN A 237 -14.88 51.66 15.97
C GLN A 237 -14.64 52.70 14.87
#